data_AF-A0A1R1MJI4-F1
#
_entry.id   AF-A0A1R1MJI4-F1
#
_cell.length_a   1.000
_cell.length_b   1.000
_cell.length_c   1.000
_cell.angle_alpha   90.00
_cell.angle_beta   90.00
_cell.angle_gamma   90.00
#
_symmetry.space_group_name_H-M   'P 1'
#
loop_
_entity.id
_entity.type
_entity.pdbx_description
1 polymer ?
#
loop_
_entity_poly.entity_id
_entity_poly.type
_entity_poly.pdbx_seq_one_letter_code
_entity_poly.pdbx_strand_id
1 'polypeptide(L)'
;MDELLRSMDFDFWASGKHKISPEKFFELWKDGKAILLDVRDKKETELLSLSFGINIPVHEIPDRLDEIPKDKTVCLFCAGKIKASIVYFYLLNKGFDSVKILASTIEQFASFIKPGFIKKLF
;
A
#
# COMPACT_ATOMS: atom_id res chain seq x y z
N MET A 1 -4.25 -11.78 -16.88
CA MET A 1 -3.02 -10.95 -16.74
C MET A 1 -2.83 -10.09 -17.99
N ASP A 2 -2.93 -10.68 -19.18
CA ASP A 2 -2.73 -9.98 -20.46
C ASP A 2 -3.64 -8.77 -20.64
N GLU A 3 -4.95 -8.91 -20.41
CA GLU A 3 -5.90 -7.79 -20.52
C GLU A 3 -5.61 -6.66 -19.53
N LEU A 4 -5.19 -7.02 -18.30
CA LEU A 4 -4.79 -6.04 -17.30
C LEU A 4 -3.59 -5.23 -17.81
N LEU A 5 -2.57 -5.90 -18.35
CA LEU A 5 -1.39 -5.22 -18.88
C LEU A 5 -1.72 -4.36 -20.12
N ARG A 6 -2.63 -4.83 -21.00
CA ARG A 6 -3.10 -4.05 -22.16
C ARG A 6 -3.83 -2.77 -21.75
N SER A 7 -4.58 -2.80 -20.65
CA SER A 7 -5.28 -1.61 -20.11
C SER A 7 -4.35 -0.59 -19.46
N MET A 8 -3.10 -0.94 -19.17
CA MET A 8 -2.11 -0.06 -18.55
C MET A 8 -1.30 0.69 -19.61
N ASP A 9 -2.01 1.45 -20.42
CA ASP A 9 -1.47 2.30 -21.47
C ASP A 9 -0.94 3.64 -20.91
N PHE A 10 -0.60 4.56 -21.81
CA PHE A 10 -0.11 5.88 -21.44
C PHE A 10 -1.06 6.63 -20.49
N ASP A 11 -2.37 6.58 -20.75
CA ASP A 11 -3.36 7.31 -19.95
C ASP A 11 -3.48 6.74 -18.54
N PHE A 12 -3.41 5.41 -18.42
CA PHE A 12 -3.34 4.77 -17.11
C PHE A 12 -2.16 5.27 -16.28
N TRP A 13 -0.95 5.29 -16.86
CA TRP A 13 0.25 5.74 -16.15
C TRP A 13 0.24 7.25 -15.88
N ALA A 14 -0.19 8.05 -16.85
CA ALA A 14 -0.29 9.50 -16.75
C ALA A 14 -1.30 9.93 -15.68
N SER A 15 -2.36 9.15 -15.45
CA SER A 15 -3.34 9.42 -14.40
C SER A 15 -2.74 9.40 -12.99
N GLY A 16 -1.62 8.70 -12.78
CA GLY A 16 -1.03 8.49 -11.47
C GLY A 16 -1.92 7.72 -10.48
N LYS A 17 -3.06 7.18 -10.93
CA LYS A 17 -4.03 6.50 -10.06
C LYS A 17 -3.50 5.21 -9.44
N HIS A 18 -2.41 4.65 -9.92
CA HIS A 18 -1.77 3.44 -9.36
C HIS A 18 -1.00 3.71 -8.06
N LYS A 19 -0.78 4.98 -7.69
CA LYS A 19 -0.04 5.39 -6.48
C LYS A 19 -0.87 6.31 -5.60
N ILE A 20 -0.46 6.43 -4.32
CA ILE A 20 -1.06 7.36 -3.35
C ILE A 20 0.05 8.06 -2.56
N SER A 21 -0.10 9.36 -2.29
CA SER A 21 0.84 10.07 -1.42
C SER A 21 0.59 9.71 0.06
N PRO A 22 1.60 9.81 0.92
CA PRO A 22 1.41 9.59 2.36
C PRO A 22 0.33 10.47 2.98
N GLU A 23 0.29 11.76 2.63
CA GLU A 23 -0.71 12.70 3.14
C GLU A 23 -2.13 12.25 2.79
N LYS A 24 -2.36 11.86 1.53
CA LYS A 24 -3.67 11.38 1.09
C LYS A 24 -4.01 10.02 1.71
N PHE A 25 -3.03 9.15 1.88
CA PHE A 25 -3.23 7.89 2.60
C PHE A 25 -3.71 8.14 4.02
N PHE A 26 -3.03 9.00 4.79
CA PHE A 26 -3.40 9.28 6.18
C PHE A 26 -4.77 9.96 6.31
N GLU A 27 -5.14 10.84 5.36
CA GLU A 27 -6.49 11.41 5.28
C GLU A 27 -7.56 10.31 5.17
N LEU A 28 -7.40 9.38 4.22
CA LEU A 28 -8.36 8.28 4.03
C LEU A 28 -8.31 7.25 5.17
N TRP A 29 -7.14 7.00 5.74
CA TRP A 29 -6.96 6.08 6.86
C TRP A 29 -7.67 6.59 8.12
N LYS A 30 -7.59 7.90 8.41
CA LYS A 30 -8.31 8.53 9.52
C LYS A 30 -9.83 8.38 9.39
N ASP A 31 -10.34 8.43 8.16
CA ASP A 31 -11.75 8.21 7.84
C ASP A 31 -12.14 6.71 7.80
N GLY A 32 -11.20 5.78 8.04
CA GLY A 32 -11.43 4.33 7.94
C GLY A 32 -11.59 3.81 6.51
N LYS A 33 -11.34 4.64 5.49
CA LYS A 33 -11.53 4.36 4.05
C LYS A 33 -10.30 3.73 3.40
N ALA A 34 -9.16 3.72 4.06
CA ALA A 34 -7.93 3.12 3.57
C ALA A 34 -7.25 2.25 4.64
N ILE A 35 -6.47 1.27 4.17
CA ILE A 35 -5.61 0.43 5.01
C ILE A 35 -4.20 0.40 4.42
N LEU A 36 -3.19 0.40 5.30
CA LEU A 36 -1.83 0.09 4.89
C LEU A 36 -1.65 -1.42 4.89
N LEU A 37 -1.23 -1.98 3.76
CA LEU A 37 -0.79 -3.37 3.64
C LEU A 37 0.72 -3.39 3.45
N ASP A 38 1.43 -3.71 4.53
CA ASP A 38 2.87 -3.85 4.54
C ASP A 38 3.27 -5.25 4.06
N VAL A 39 3.91 -5.32 2.89
CA VAL A 39 4.27 -6.59 2.25
C VAL A 39 5.74 -6.99 2.48
N ARG A 40 6.40 -6.32 3.43
CA ARG A 40 7.75 -6.70 3.89
C ARG A 40 7.72 -8.02 4.67
N ASP A 41 8.86 -8.69 4.69
CA ASP A 41 9.10 -9.88 5.49
C ASP A 41 9.06 -9.54 7.00
N LYS A 42 8.76 -10.54 7.82
CA LYS A 42 8.69 -10.37 9.28
C LYS A 42 10.00 -9.80 9.83
N LYS A 43 11.16 -10.27 9.34
CA LYS A 43 12.48 -9.75 9.75
C LYS A 43 12.66 -8.25 9.47
N GLU A 44 12.10 -7.74 8.38
CA GLU A 44 12.13 -6.30 8.09
C GLU A 44 11.21 -5.52 9.03
N THR A 45 10.05 -6.07 9.38
CA THR A 45 9.09 -5.43 10.29
C THR A 45 9.52 -5.49 11.75
N GLU A 46 10.32 -6.47 12.15
CA GLU A 46 10.94 -6.55 13.48
C GLU A 46 11.93 -5.41 13.72
N LEU A 47 12.66 -4.99 12.67
CA LEU A 47 13.60 -3.87 12.74
C LEU A 47 12.89 -2.51 12.72
N LEU A 48 11.81 -2.39 11.96
CA LEU A 48 10.99 -1.20 11.88
C LEU A 48 9.53 -1.57 11.68
N SER A 49 8.80 -1.62 12.80
CA SER A 49 7.38 -1.93 12.81
C SER A 49 6.55 -0.68 12.52
N LEU A 50 5.51 -0.86 11.74
CA LEU A 50 4.49 0.14 11.52
C LEU A 50 3.29 -0.22 12.39
N SER A 51 3.00 0.62 13.38
CA SER A 51 1.93 0.37 14.36
C SER A 51 0.52 0.54 13.78
N PHE A 52 0.39 0.83 12.48
CA PHE A 52 -0.87 0.98 11.78
C PHE A 52 -0.85 0.19 10.47
N GLY A 53 -1.97 -0.48 10.19
CA GLY A 53 -2.11 -1.37 9.03
C GLY A 53 -1.96 -2.84 9.39
N ILE A 54 -1.84 -3.67 8.36
CA ILE A 54 -1.63 -5.11 8.45
C ILE A 54 -0.33 -5.48 7.74
N ASN A 55 0.43 -6.40 8.33
CA ASN A 55 1.60 -7.00 7.68
C ASN A 55 1.24 -8.38 7.15
N ILE A 56 1.37 -8.55 5.83
CA ILE A 56 1.29 -9.84 5.16
C ILE A 56 2.51 -9.93 4.23
N PRO A 57 3.56 -10.67 4.61
CA PRO A 57 4.72 -10.88 3.76
C PRO A 57 4.32 -11.31 2.35
N VAL A 58 5.04 -10.81 1.34
CA VAL A 58 4.69 -11.03 -0.08
C VAL A 58 4.40 -12.49 -0.46
N HIS A 59 5.11 -13.44 0.15
CA HIS A 59 4.95 -14.87 -0.12
C HIS A 59 3.73 -15.51 0.57
N GLU A 60 3.19 -14.87 1.61
CA GLU A 60 1.98 -15.32 2.32
C GLU A 60 0.69 -14.74 1.71
N ILE A 61 0.79 -13.73 0.83
CA ILE A 61 -0.37 -13.04 0.24
C ILE A 61 -1.38 -14.00 -0.42
N PRO A 62 -0.98 -15.01 -1.22
CA PRO A 62 -1.94 -15.92 -1.86
C PRO A 62 -2.82 -16.69 -0.87
N ASP A 63 -2.28 -17.01 0.30
CA ASP A 63 -2.95 -17.82 1.33
C ASP A 63 -3.75 -16.97 2.32
N ARG A 64 -3.53 -15.65 2.31
CA ARG A 64 -4.10 -14.67 3.28
C ARG A 64 -4.94 -13.59 2.60
N LEU A 65 -5.49 -13.88 1.42
CA LEU A 65 -6.31 -12.93 0.65
C LEU A 65 -7.55 -12.45 1.42
N ASP A 66 -8.15 -13.31 2.24
CA ASP A 66 -9.38 -13.02 2.99
C ASP A 66 -9.15 -11.99 4.12
N GLU A 67 -7.90 -11.75 4.52
CA GLU A 67 -7.54 -10.72 5.50
C GLU A 67 -7.47 -9.32 4.87
N ILE A 68 -7.44 -9.23 3.54
CA ILE A 68 -7.31 -7.96 2.83
C ILE A 68 -8.70 -7.39 2.57
N PRO A 69 -9.06 -6.23 3.16
CA PRO A 69 -10.39 -5.65 3.01
C PRO A 69 -10.64 -5.19 1.57
N LYS A 70 -11.80 -5.55 1.03
CA LYS A 70 -12.25 -5.15 -0.32
C LYS A 70 -13.08 -3.86 -0.34
N ASP A 71 -13.59 -3.45 0.80
CA ASP A 71 -14.38 -2.22 1.01
C ASP A 71 -13.52 -0.97 1.25
N LYS A 72 -12.19 -1.13 1.29
CA LYS A 72 -11.23 -0.06 1.57
C LYS A 72 -10.20 0.08 0.44
N THR A 73 -9.56 1.24 0.40
CA THR A 73 -8.37 1.45 -0.44
C THR A 73 -7.17 0.74 0.18
N VAL A 74 -6.67 -0.32 -0.46
CA VAL A 74 -5.51 -1.08 -0.03
C VAL A 74 -4.23 -0.37 -0.49
N CYS A 75 -3.49 0.20 0.45
CA CYS A 75 -2.28 0.97 0.19
C CYS A 75 -1.05 0.12 0.50
N LEU A 76 -0.37 -0.34 -0.55
CA LEU A 76 0.76 -1.27 -0.48
C LEU A 76 2.05 -0.55 -0.13
N PHE A 77 2.80 -1.10 0.83
CA PHE A 77 4.09 -0.59 1.23
C PHE A 77 5.17 -1.67 1.25
N CYS A 78 6.34 -1.31 0.72
CA CYS A 78 7.60 -1.97 1.04
C CYS A 78 8.76 -0.99 0.83
N ALA A 79 9.94 -1.30 1.37
CA ALA A 79 11.12 -0.43 1.31
C ALA A 79 11.52 0.01 -0.11
N GLY A 80 11.60 -0.96 -1.05
CA GLY A 80 12.14 -0.74 -2.39
C GLY A 80 11.10 -0.75 -3.52
N LYS A 81 9.81 -0.64 -3.20
CA LYS A 81 8.64 -0.69 -4.12
C LYS A 81 8.43 -1.98 -4.94
N ILE A 82 9.44 -2.83 -5.13
CA ILE A 82 9.32 -4.06 -5.95
C ILE A 82 8.23 -5.01 -5.42
N LYS A 83 8.27 -5.35 -4.13
CA LYS A 83 7.25 -6.25 -3.52
C LYS A 83 5.85 -5.65 -3.61
N ALA A 84 5.73 -4.35 -3.34
CA ALA A 84 4.47 -3.62 -3.47
C ALA A 84 3.95 -3.64 -4.91
N SER A 85 4.80 -3.44 -5.92
CA SER A 85 4.40 -3.54 -7.33
C SER A 85 3.92 -4.94 -7.70
N ILE A 86 4.62 -5.99 -7.28
CA ILE A 86 4.20 -7.38 -7.55
C ILE A 86 2.81 -7.65 -6.94
N VAL A 87 2.62 -7.27 -5.67
CA VAL A 87 1.34 -7.46 -4.98
C VAL A 87 0.24 -6.59 -5.60
N TYR A 88 0.56 -5.39 -6.10
CA TYR A 88 -0.38 -4.52 -6.81
C TYR A 88 -1.02 -5.25 -7.98
N PHE A 89 -0.21 -5.78 -8.90
CA PHE A 89 -0.72 -6.54 -10.05
C PHE A 89 -1.46 -7.81 -9.63
N TYR A 90 -0.96 -8.51 -8.61
CA TYR A 90 -1.60 -9.70 -8.09
C TYR A 90 -3.02 -9.40 -7.58
N LEU A 91 -3.20 -8.38 -6.74
CA LEU A 91 -4.49 -8.01 -6.18
C LEU A 91 -5.46 -7.50 -7.25
N LEU A 92 -5.00 -6.68 -8.21
CA LEU A 92 -5.84 -6.30 -9.35
C LEU A 92 -6.33 -7.52 -10.12
N ASN A 93 -5.45 -8.50 -10.36
CA ASN A 93 -5.84 -9.74 -11.03
C ASN A 93 -6.81 -10.60 -10.21
N LYS A 94 -6.82 -10.46 -8.88
CA LYS A 94 -7.78 -11.11 -7.97
C LYS A 94 -9.08 -10.31 -7.78
N GLY A 95 -9.29 -9.23 -8.55
CA GLY A 95 -10.52 -8.44 -8.53
C GLY A 95 -10.61 -7.44 -7.38
N PHE A 96 -9.47 -6.97 -6.87
CA PHE A 96 -9.46 -5.80 -5.99
C PHE A 96 -9.47 -4.53 -6.83
N ASP A 97 -10.49 -3.69 -6.67
CA ASP A 97 -10.67 -2.49 -7.50
C ASP A 97 -9.90 -1.26 -6.97
N SER A 98 -9.68 -1.19 -5.66
CA SER A 98 -9.04 -0.05 -5.01
C SER A 98 -7.71 -0.41 -4.36
N VAL A 99 -6.69 -0.64 -5.19
CA VAL A 99 -5.31 -0.89 -4.76
C VAL A 99 -4.44 0.30 -5.18
N LYS A 100 -3.52 0.72 -4.30
CA LYS A 100 -2.55 1.81 -4.56
C LYS A 100 -1.18 1.43 -4.01
N ILE A 101 -0.11 1.84 -4.69
CA ILE A 101 1.24 1.78 -4.13
C ILE A 101 1.50 3.06 -3.34
N LEU A 102 1.90 2.94 -2.07
CA LEU A 102 2.28 4.09 -1.26
C LEU A 102 3.56 4.70 -1.86
N ALA A 103 3.46 5.95 -2.32
CA ALA A 103 4.55 6.70 -2.94
C ALA A 103 5.51 7.25 -1.87
N SER A 104 6.12 6.35 -1.09
CA SER A 104 7.01 6.68 0.01
C SER A 104 8.23 5.78 0.06
N THR A 105 9.36 6.31 0.51
CA THR A 105 10.51 5.53 0.98
C THR A 105 10.45 5.35 2.49
N ILE A 106 11.33 4.53 3.07
CA ILE A 106 11.43 4.40 4.53
C ILE A 106 11.79 5.74 5.18
N GLU A 107 12.68 6.52 4.55
CA GLU A 107 13.13 7.82 5.06
C GLU A 107 11.98 8.83 5.09
N GLN A 108 11.17 8.85 4.02
CA GLN A 108 9.96 9.67 3.97
C GLN A 108 8.97 9.19 5.02
N PHE A 109 8.82 7.89 5.20
CA PHE A 109 7.95 7.33 6.21
C PHE A 109 8.33 7.78 7.63
N ALA A 110 9.63 7.74 7.96
CA ALA A 110 10.14 8.21 9.24
C ALA A 110 9.81 9.68 9.51
N SER A 111 9.66 10.51 8.47
CA SER A 111 9.26 11.91 8.64
C SER A 111 7.82 12.07 9.16
N PHE A 112 6.93 11.12 8.86
CA PHE A 112 5.54 11.13 9.32
C PHE A 112 5.39 10.73 10.80
N ILE A 113 6.42 10.17 11.41
CA ILE A 113 6.44 9.79 12.83
C ILE A 113 6.85 10.99 13.73
N LYS A 114 7.27 12.11 13.14
CA LYS A 114 7.65 13.30 13.91
C LYS A 114 6.43 13.92 14.61
N PRO A 115 6.58 14.46 15.85
CA PRO A 115 5.46 15.03 16.60
C PRO A 115 4.61 16.05 15.82
N GLY A 116 5.26 16.88 14.99
CA GLY A 116 4.57 17.88 14.19
C GLY A 116 3.64 17.32 13.12
N PHE A 117 3.89 16.11 12.60
CA PHE A 117 2.98 15.43 11.70
C PHE A 117 1.86 14.73 12.47
N ILE A 118 2.22 14.01 13.54
CA ILE A 118 1.25 13.30 14.39
C ILE A 118 0.20 14.27 14.96
N LYS A 119 0.60 15.46 15.42
CA LYS A 119 -0.33 16.51 15.90
C LYS A 119 -1.31 17.00 14.83
N LYS A 120 -1.03 16.81 13.54
CA LYS A 120 -1.97 17.14 12.46
C LYS A 120 -2.94 16.00 12.18
N LEU A 121 -2.58 14.76 12.54
CA LEU A 121 -3.42 13.58 12.38
C LEU A 121 -4.50 13.50 13.45
N PHE A 122 -4.23 13.96 14.68
CA PHE A 122 -5.12 13.93 15.84
C PHE A 122 -5.42 15.34 16.32
#